data_AF-A0A9C9S999-F1
#
_entry.id   AF-A0A9C9S999-F1
#
_cell.length_a   1.000
_cell.length_b   1.000
_cell.length_c   1.000
_cell.angle_alpha   90.00
_cell.angle_beta   90.00
_cell.angle_gamma   90.00
#
_symmetry.space_group_name_H-M   'P 1'
#
loop_
_entity.id
_entity.type
_entity.pdbx_description
1 polymer ?
#
loop_
_entity_poly.entity_id
_entity_poly.type
_entity_poly.pdbx_seq_one_letter_code
_entity_poly.pdbx_strand_id
1 'polypeptide(L)'
;MARQYTPRAEISVSFPRTALIAAILLCVPFSLLGEEELSYTVRPGDTLEKVIEEFGTEGVSVDELRRFNNLKSVRRIPPGTKIRFQLGWLKIKPLQAVAAAVSGEARVIRAGQEKTEEVQEGDGFKPGDVLETGADSSVLLKFGDGSRLLLQGNSALAF
;
A
#
# COMPACT_ATOMS: atom_id res chain seq x y z
N MET A 1 -27.65 -68.33 44.45
CA MET A 1 -26.96 -68.00 43.19
C MET A 1 -26.23 -66.68 43.36
N ALA A 2 -24.91 -66.71 43.48
CA ALA A 2 -24.07 -65.55 43.79
C ALA A 2 -23.76 -64.75 42.51
N ARG A 3 -24.06 -63.44 42.52
CA ARG A 3 -23.60 -62.50 41.47
C ARG A 3 -22.29 -61.88 41.93
N GLN A 4 -21.30 -61.98 41.04
CA GLN A 4 -19.94 -61.50 41.21
C GLN A 4 -19.89 -59.97 41.35
N TYR A 5 -19.04 -59.52 42.28
CA TYR A 5 -18.65 -58.13 42.48
C TYR A 5 -17.35 -57.90 41.72
N THR A 6 -17.34 -56.94 40.79
CA THR A 6 -16.12 -56.39 40.17
C THR A 6 -16.10 -54.89 40.44
N PRO A 7 -15.15 -54.37 41.24
CA PRO A 7 -15.03 -52.93 41.47
C PRO A 7 -14.44 -52.24 40.22
N ARG A 8 -15.12 -51.21 39.72
CA ARG A 8 -14.64 -50.35 38.63
C ARG A 8 -13.66 -49.35 39.22
N ALA A 9 -12.39 -49.46 38.81
CA ALA A 9 -11.28 -48.63 39.23
C ALA A 9 -11.56 -47.12 39.04
N GLU A 10 -11.31 -46.34 40.10
CA GLU A 10 -11.19 -44.89 40.05
C GLU A 10 -9.85 -44.55 39.38
N ILE A 11 -9.91 -43.88 38.22
CA ILE A 11 -8.72 -43.39 37.52
C ILE A 11 -8.51 -41.93 37.94
N SER A 12 -7.64 -41.72 38.92
CA SER A 12 -7.08 -40.40 39.22
C SER A 12 -6.14 -39.97 38.11
N VAL A 13 -6.57 -39.05 37.24
CA VAL A 13 -5.72 -38.48 36.19
C VAL A 13 -4.96 -37.27 36.76
N SER A 14 -3.68 -37.46 37.05
CA SER A 14 -2.73 -36.40 37.40
C SER A 14 -2.15 -35.80 36.12
N PHE A 15 -2.38 -34.49 35.88
CA PHE A 15 -1.82 -33.79 34.72
C PHE A 15 -0.50 -33.09 35.07
N PRO A 16 0.63 -33.37 34.38
CA PRO A 16 1.90 -32.70 34.63
C PRO A 16 1.94 -31.27 34.05
N ARG A 17 2.67 -30.38 34.75
CA ARG A 17 2.70 -28.91 34.57
C ARG A 17 3.39 -28.40 33.29
N THR A 18 3.64 -29.25 32.30
CA THR A 18 4.38 -28.89 31.07
C THR A 18 3.47 -28.47 29.90
N ALA A 19 2.16 -28.43 30.10
CA ALA A 19 1.18 -28.07 29.08
C ALA A 19 0.89 -26.55 28.98
N LEU A 20 1.91 -25.67 29.05
CA LEU A 20 1.70 -24.22 28.91
C LEU A 20 2.41 -23.57 27.71
N ILE A 21 3.41 -24.21 27.10
CA ILE A 21 4.21 -23.58 26.02
C ILE A 21 3.70 -23.94 24.61
N ALA A 22 2.97 -25.05 24.45
CA ALA A 22 2.44 -25.46 23.14
C ALA A 22 1.15 -24.73 22.70
N ALA A 23 0.54 -23.91 23.58
CA ALA A 23 -0.73 -23.24 23.30
C ALA A 23 -0.58 -21.81 22.71
N ILE A 24 0.63 -21.24 22.66
CA ILE A 24 0.88 -19.92 22.06
C ILE A 24 1.14 -20.01 20.55
N LEU A 25 1.34 -21.23 20.00
CA LEU A 25 1.42 -21.47 18.56
C LEU A 25 0.04 -21.60 17.88
N LEU A 26 -1.05 -21.50 18.65
CA LEU A 26 -2.42 -21.62 18.19
C LEU A 26 -3.09 -20.24 18.36
N CYS A 27 -3.46 -19.59 17.24
CA CYS A 27 -4.13 -18.28 17.19
C CYS A 27 -3.20 -17.05 17.13
N VAL A 28 -2.29 -17.01 16.16
CA VAL A 28 -2.18 -15.75 15.41
C VAL A 28 -3.39 -15.76 14.48
N PRO A 29 -4.45 -14.95 14.70
CA PRO A 29 -5.46 -14.82 13.68
C PRO A 29 -4.77 -14.25 12.43
N PHE A 30 -4.80 -15.01 11.35
CA PHE A 30 -4.43 -14.57 9.99
C PHE A 30 -5.45 -13.52 9.49
N SER A 31 -5.73 -12.50 10.29
CA SER A 31 -6.80 -11.54 10.06
C SER A 31 -6.32 -10.10 10.20
N LEU A 32 -5.02 -9.87 9.96
CA LEU A 32 -4.44 -8.54 9.83
C LEU A 32 -3.95 -8.23 8.41
N LEU A 33 -4.46 -8.92 7.39
CA LEU A 33 -4.42 -8.39 6.03
C LEU A 33 -5.79 -7.77 5.74
N GLY A 34 -6.02 -6.57 6.25
CA GLY A 34 -6.99 -5.71 5.57
C GLY A 34 -6.40 -5.40 4.21
N GLU A 35 -7.09 -5.77 3.12
CA GLU A 35 -6.76 -5.18 1.81
C GLU A 35 -6.87 -3.67 1.99
N GLU A 36 -5.77 -2.92 1.92
CA GLU A 36 -5.91 -1.48 2.05
C GLU A 36 -6.79 -1.00 0.88
N GLU A 37 -7.81 -0.23 1.23
CA GLU A 37 -8.94 0.09 0.37
C GLU A 37 -9.08 1.60 0.37
N LEU A 38 -9.13 2.21 -0.82
CA LEU A 38 -9.45 3.62 -0.96
C LEU A 38 -10.97 3.79 -0.93
N SER A 39 -11.48 4.63 -0.04
CA SER A 39 -12.89 5.01 0.01
C SER A 39 -13.10 6.40 -0.60
N TYR A 40 -13.75 6.45 -1.77
CA TYR A 40 -14.14 7.67 -2.46
C TYR A 40 -15.60 8.03 -2.15
N THR A 41 -15.88 9.32 -1.90
CA THR A 41 -17.25 9.81 -1.72
C THR A 41 -17.70 10.51 -2.99
N VAL A 42 -18.75 9.98 -3.62
CA VAL A 42 -19.28 10.45 -4.91
C VAL A 42 -19.75 11.90 -4.83
N ARG A 43 -19.28 12.73 -5.75
CA ARG A 43 -19.64 14.14 -5.86
C ARG A 43 -20.80 14.33 -6.85
N PRO A 44 -21.54 15.45 -6.76
CA PRO A 44 -22.55 15.77 -7.76
C PRO A 44 -21.96 15.84 -9.17
N GLY A 45 -22.49 15.01 -10.09
CA GLY A 45 -22.04 14.97 -11.49
C GLY A 45 -21.05 13.85 -11.83
N ASP A 46 -20.59 13.10 -10.84
CA ASP A 46 -19.78 11.91 -11.03
C ASP A 46 -20.60 10.78 -11.65
N THR A 47 -19.92 9.94 -12.45
CA THR A 47 -20.42 8.64 -12.91
C THR A 47 -19.39 7.58 -12.57
N LEU A 48 -19.79 6.31 -12.51
CA LEU A 48 -18.85 5.22 -12.23
C LEU A 48 -17.72 5.17 -13.25
N GLU A 49 -18.04 5.42 -14.52
CA GLU A 49 -17.07 5.49 -15.61
C GLU A 49 -16.01 6.56 -15.32
N LYS A 50 -16.42 7.77 -14.91
CA LYS A 50 -15.48 8.86 -14.59
C LYS A 50 -14.63 8.55 -13.36
N VAL A 51 -15.22 7.95 -12.33
CA VAL A 51 -14.47 7.58 -11.13
C VAL A 51 -13.46 6.46 -11.45
N ILE A 52 -13.81 5.50 -12.30
CA ILE A 52 -12.86 4.48 -12.80
C ILE A 52 -11.79 5.11 -13.69
N GLU A 53 -12.14 6.07 -14.55
CA GLU A 53 -11.18 6.78 -15.37
C GLU A 53 -10.14 7.53 -14.52
N GLU A 54 -10.59 8.16 -13.44
CA GLU A 54 -9.76 8.92 -12.51
C GLU A 54 -8.88 8.01 -11.64
N PHE A 55 -9.47 6.98 -11.02
CA PHE A 55 -8.78 6.18 -10.01
C PHE A 55 -8.37 4.78 -10.47
N GLY A 56 -9.08 4.16 -11.40
CA GLY A 56 -8.94 2.74 -11.77
C GLY A 56 -7.80 2.42 -12.75
N THR A 57 -7.02 1.35 -12.54
CA THR A 57 -6.02 0.81 -13.48
C THR A 57 -6.64 0.37 -14.81
N GLU A 58 -5.81 0.21 -15.85
CA GLU A 58 -6.26 -0.37 -17.10
C GLU A 58 -6.81 -1.78 -16.84
N GLY A 59 -8.11 -1.97 -17.10
CA GLY A 59 -8.80 -3.25 -16.91
C GLY A 59 -9.94 -3.25 -15.89
N VAL A 60 -10.03 -2.25 -15.01
CA VAL A 60 -11.16 -2.17 -14.06
C VAL A 60 -12.42 -1.75 -14.80
N SER A 61 -13.43 -2.63 -14.84
CA SER A 61 -14.72 -2.35 -15.48
C SER A 61 -15.75 -1.78 -14.50
N VAL A 62 -16.75 -1.08 -15.05
CA VAL A 62 -17.91 -0.58 -14.28
C VAL A 62 -18.62 -1.72 -13.56
N ASP A 63 -18.77 -2.88 -14.20
CA ASP A 63 -19.46 -4.02 -13.61
C ASP A 63 -18.68 -4.67 -12.46
N GLU A 64 -17.34 -4.74 -12.56
CA GLU A 64 -16.49 -5.20 -11.45
C GLU A 64 -16.58 -4.27 -10.25
N LEU A 65 -16.44 -2.96 -10.47
CA LEU A 65 -16.55 -1.97 -9.40
C LEU A 65 -17.94 -1.98 -8.74
N ARG A 66 -19.00 -2.19 -9.52
CA ARG A 66 -20.37 -2.32 -9.02
C ARG A 66 -20.55 -3.57 -8.17
N ARG A 67 -20.07 -4.72 -8.62
CA ARG A 67 -20.14 -5.98 -7.87
C ARG A 67 -19.37 -5.88 -6.56
N PHE A 68 -18.17 -5.33 -6.59
CA PHE A 68 -17.33 -5.12 -5.41
C PHE A 68 -18.00 -4.21 -4.36
N ASN A 69 -18.73 -3.18 -4.83
CA ASN A 69 -19.45 -2.25 -3.96
C ASN A 69 -20.91 -2.64 -3.69
N ASN A 70 -21.36 -3.83 -4.12
CA ASN A 70 -22.75 -4.28 -4.01
C ASN A 70 -23.79 -3.25 -4.51
N LEU A 71 -23.44 -2.52 -5.58
CA LEU A 71 -24.27 -1.47 -6.14
C LEU A 71 -25.37 -2.07 -7.01
N LYS A 72 -26.62 -1.74 -6.69
CA LYS A 72 -27.77 -2.09 -7.53
C LYS A 72 -27.61 -1.46 -8.92
N SER A 73 -28.23 -2.06 -9.94
CA SER A 73 -28.31 -1.50 -11.31
C SER A 73 -29.11 -0.20 -11.33
N VAL A 74 -28.45 0.88 -10.95
CA VAL A 74 -28.98 2.24 -11.02
C VAL A 74 -28.17 3.01 -12.06
N ARG A 75 -28.86 3.69 -12.96
CA ARG A 75 -28.26 4.49 -14.04
C ARG A 75 -27.48 5.71 -13.55
N ARG A 76 -27.59 6.04 -12.25
CA ARG A 76 -26.92 7.16 -11.59
C ARG A 76 -26.68 6.81 -10.12
N ILE A 77 -25.49 7.13 -9.62
CA ILE A 77 -25.17 6.95 -8.21
C ILE A 77 -25.52 8.24 -7.46
N PRO A 78 -26.23 8.15 -6.31
CA PRO A 78 -26.50 9.32 -5.49
C PRO A 78 -25.20 9.98 -5.01
N PRO A 79 -25.08 11.32 -5.05
CA PRO A 79 -24.01 12.03 -4.36
C PRO A 79 -23.95 11.63 -2.88
N GLY A 80 -22.74 11.54 -2.33
CA GLY A 80 -22.49 11.06 -0.97
C GLY A 80 -22.37 9.54 -0.84
N THR A 81 -22.62 8.77 -1.91
CA THR A 81 -22.37 7.32 -1.90
C THR A 81 -20.86 7.07 -1.75
N LYS A 82 -20.50 6.18 -0.81
CA LYS A 82 -19.12 5.71 -0.67
C LYS A 82 -18.86 4.59 -1.66
N ILE A 83 -17.90 4.81 -2.53
CA ILE A 83 -17.36 3.83 -3.46
C ILE A 83 -16.01 3.41 -2.94
N ARG A 84 -15.76 2.11 -2.94
CA ARG A 84 -14.55 1.54 -2.43
C ARG A 84 -13.75 0.89 -3.55
N PHE A 85 -12.43 1.03 -3.47
CA PHE A 85 -11.46 0.54 -4.44
C PHE A 85 -10.40 -0.28 -3.73
N GLN A 86 -10.16 -1.49 -4.21
CA GLN A 86 -8.98 -2.25 -3.82
C GLN A 86 -7.73 -1.50 -4.26
N LEU A 87 -6.67 -1.47 -3.44
CA LEU A 87 -5.39 -0.84 -3.80
C LEU A 87 -4.86 -1.29 -5.17
N GLY A 88 -4.95 -2.58 -5.50
CA GLY A 88 -4.48 -3.13 -6.78
C GLY A 88 -5.27 -2.63 -8.00
N TRP A 89 -6.42 -1.99 -7.78
CA TRP A 89 -7.21 -1.36 -8.82
C TRP A 89 -6.86 0.10 -9.00
N LEU A 90 -5.99 0.69 -8.17
CA LEU A 90 -5.67 2.10 -8.26
C LEU A 90 -4.57 2.37 -9.27
N LYS A 91 -4.78 3.36 -10.14
CA LYS A 91 -3.73 3.98 -10.97
C LYS A 91 -2.70 4.60 -10.06
N ILE A 92 -1.70 3.81 -9.68
CA ILE A 92 -0.48 4.33 -9.11
C ILE A 92 0.30 4.91 -10.29
N LYS A 93 0.07 6.20 -10.60
CA LYS A 93 1.01 6.93 -11.42
C LYS A 93 2.27 7.05 -10.56
N PRO A 94 3.40 6.40 -10.92
CA PRO A 94 4.63 6.63 -10.18
C PRO A 94 4.87 8.13 -10.19
N LEU A 95 5.18 8.69 -9.04
CA LEU A 95 5.49 10.11 -8.90
C LEU A 95 6.78 10.35 -9.68
N GLN A 96 6.65 10.64 -10.97
CA GLN A 96 7.80 10.96 -11.80
C GLN A 96 8.29 12.32 -11.33
N ALA A 97 9.46 12.34 -10.72
CA ALA A 97 10.17 13.56 -10.42
C ALA A 97 11.24 13.78 -11.48
N VAL A 98 11.42 15.02 -11.88
CA VAL A 98 12.54 15.43 -12.73
C VAL A 98 13.32 16.55 -12.06
N ALA A 99 14.64 16.57 -12.27
CA ALA A 99 15.48 17.69 -11.90
C ALA A 99 15.19 18.86 -12.84
N ALA A 100 14.33 19.78 -12.41
CA ALA A 100 13.95 20.96 -13.19
C ALA A 100 15.04 22.05 -13.19
N ALA A 101 15.94 22.03 -12.20
CA ALA A 101 17.17 22.82 -12.21
C ALA A 101 18.16 22.20 -11.21
N VAL A 102 19.45 22.28 -11.52
CA VAL A 102 20.55 21.82 -10.66
C VAL A 102 21.57 22.93 -10.52
N SER A 103 21.94 23.26 -9.29
CA SER A 103 23.02 24.20 -8.99
C SER A 103 23.99 23.53 -8.03
N GLY A 104 25.27 23.45 -8.39
CA GLY A 104 26.29 22.74 -7.60
C GLY A 104 26.27 21.23 -7.82
N GLU A 105 26.83 20.49 -6.88
CA GLU A 105 26.98 19.04 -7.00
C GLU A 105 25.71 18.28 -6.56
N ALA A 106 25.18 17.46 -7.46
CA ALA A 106 24.07 16.56 -7.20
C ALA A 106 24.36 15.18 -7.81
N ARG A 107 23.95 14.15 -7.09
CA ARG A 107 24.34 12.77 -7.33
C ARG A 107 23.15 11.85 -7.11
N VAL A 108 22.97 10.84 -7.97
CA VAL A 108 21.90 9.86 -7.83
C VAL A 108 22.47 8.46 -7.69
N ILE A 109 21.96 7.72 -6.72
CA ILE A 109 22.18 6.28 -6.56
C ILE A 109 20.93 5.61 -7.13
N ARG A 110 21.09 4.93 -8.26
CA ARG A 110 19.98 4.26 -8.95
C ARG A 110 19.57 3.00 -8.22
N ALA A 111 18.29 2.66 -8.31
CA ALA A 111 17.77 1.44 -7.70
C ALA A 111 18.58 0.19 -8.13
N GLY A 112 19.18 -0.50 -7.15
CA GLY A 112 19.98 -1.72 -7.38
C GLY A 112 21.39 -1.48 -7.92
N GLN A 113 21.85 -0.24 -7.98
CA GLN A 113 23.24 0.10 -8.35
C GLN A 113 23.95 0.73 -7.16
N GLU A 114 25.17 0.28 -6.87
CA GLU A 114 26.03 0.93 -5.86
C GLU A 114 26.76 2.15 -6.42
N LYS A 115 26.77 2.31 -7.75
CA LYS A 115 27.45 3.42 -8.41
C LYS A 115 26.57 4.66 -8.39
N THR A 116 27.19 5.76 -7.98
CA THR A 116 26.60 7.10 -8.06
C THR A 116 26.78 7.70 -9.45
N GLU A 117 25.72 8.28 -9.99
CA GLU A 117 25.69 9.06 -11.23
C GLU A 117 25.55 10.54 -10.91
N GLU A 118 26.12 11.42 -11.73
CA GLU A 118 25.93 12.86 -11.59
C GLU A 118 24.56 13.25 -12.14
N VAL A 119 23.85 14.16 -11.46
CA VAL A 119 22.50 14.58 -11.82
C VAL A 119 22.56 15.87 -12.61
N GLN A 120 21.89 15.89 -13.76
CA GLN A 120 21.75 17.03 -14.64
C GLN A 120 20.29 17.50 -14.74
N GLU A 121 20.09 18.72 -15.21
CA GLU A 121 18.74 19.22 -15.52
C GLU A 121 18.08 18.32 -16.57
N GLY A 122 16.84 17.92 -16.29
CA GLY A 122 16.06 17.00 -17.10
C GLY A 122 16.13 15.54 -16.64
N ASP A 123 17.05 15.18 -15.75
CA ASP A 123 17.14 13.81 -15.23
C ASP A 123 15.88 13.42 -14.47
N GLY A 124 15.37 12.24 -14.79
CA GLY A 124 14.22 11.65 -14.11
C GLY A 124 14.63 10.75 -12.96
N PHE A 125 13.78 10.69 -11.94
CA PHE A 125 13.92 9.80 -10.79
C PHE A 125 12.78 8.79 -10.76
N LYS A 126 13.12 7.55 -10.43
CA LYS A 126 12.17 6.44 -10.29
C LYS A 126 12.13 5.97 -8.84
N PRO A 127 11.05 5.27 -8.42
CA PRO A 127 11.01 4.64 -7.12
C PRO A 127 12.24 3.75 -6.87
N GLY A 128 12.88 3.95 -5.73
CA GLY A 128 14.14 3.30 -5.34
C GLY A 128 15.41 4.07 -5.67
N ASP A 129 15.33 5.20 -6.40
CA ASP A 129 16.47 6.10 -6.58
C ASP A 129 16.69 6.96 -5.32
N VAL A 130 17.94 7.30 -5.04
CA VAL A 130 18.31 8.24 -3.97
C VAL A 130 19.10 9.40 -4.56
N LEU A 131 18.56 10.61 -4.44
CA LEU A 131 19.24 11.85 -4.82
C LEU A 131 19.97 12.44 -3.61
N GLU A 132 21.25 12.71 -3.76
CA GLU A 132 22.10 13.38 -2.78
C GLU A 132 22.61 14.72 -3.32
N THR A 133 22.70 15.70 -2.45
CA THR A 133 23.15 17.07 -2.75
C THR A 133 24.37 17.41 -1.90
N GLY A 134 25.43 17.91 -2.54
CA GLY A 134 26.63 18.44 -1.87
C GLY A 134 26.36 19.69 -1.00
N ALA A 135 27.40 20.23 -0.38
CA ALA A 135 27.24 21.28 0.65
C ALA A 135 26.70 22.61 0.12
N ASP A 136 27.22 23.07 -1.03
CA ASP A 136 26.84 24.33 -1.68
C ASP A 136 25.96 24.07 -2.92
N SER A 137 25.04 23.12 -2.82
CA SER A 137 24.18 22.73 -3.93
C SER A 137 22.69 22.84 -3.64
N SER A 138 21.90 22.88 -4.71
CA SER A 138 20.45 22.81 -4.64
C SER A 138 19.89 22.19 -5.91
N VAL A 139 18.81 21.42 -5.76
CA VAL A 139 18.09 20.80 -6.88
C VAL A 139 16.62 21.18 -6.78
N LEU A 140 16.09 21.82 -7.82
CA LEU A 140 14.65 22.03 -7.95
C LEU A 140 14.04 20.79 -8.62
N LEU A 141 13.23 20.06 -7.87
CA LEU A 141 12.46 18.93 -8.36
C LEU A 141 11.09 19.41 -8.83
N LYS A 142 10.66 18.90 -9.98
CA LYS A 142 9.28 19.02 -10.45
C LYS A 142 8.66 17.63 -10.50
N PHE A 143 7.54 17.47 -9.80
CA PHE A 143 6.78 16.24 -9.78
C PHE A 143 5.72 16.21 -10.88
N GLY A 144 5.25 15.01 -11.23
CA GLY A 144 4.27 14.78 -12.28
C GLY A 144 2.90 15.45 -12.05
N ASP A 145 2.56 15.79 -10.82
CA ASP A 145 1.37 16.58 -10.44
C ASP A 145 1.58 18.10 -10.62
N GLY A 146 2.77 18.54 -11.01
CA GLY A 146 3.16 19.94 -11.16
C GLY A 146 3.72 20.57 -9.88
N SER A 147 3.67 19.87 -8.75
CA SER A 147 4.29 20.31 -7.49
C SER A 147 5.80 20.44 -7.65
N ARG A 148 6.40 21.31 -6.83
CA ARG A 148 7.83 21.59 -6.86
C ARG A 148 8.43 21.46 -5.47
N LEU A 149 9.62 20.87 -5.39
CA LEU A 149 10.40 20.76 -4.16
C LEU A 149 11.81 21.27 -4.42
N LEU A 150 12.27 22.23 -3.63
CA LEU A 150 13.66 22.64 -3.65
C LEU A 150 14.41 21.83 -2.61
N LEU A 151 15.29 20.94 -3.05
CA LEU A 151 16.20 20.20 -2.20
C LEU A 151 17.45 21.06 -1.97
N GLN A 152 17.75 21.37 -0.71
CA GLN A 152 18.92 22.18 -0.32
C GLN A 152 20.15 21.29 -0.14
N GLY A 153 21.33 21.91 -0.09
CA GLY A 153 22.60 21.20 0.09
C GLY A 153 22.66 20.36 1.36
N ASN A 154 23.55 19.37 1.36
CA ASN A 154 23.68 18.35 2.41
C ASN A 154 22.38 17.59 2.69
N SER A 155 21.55 17.40 1.66
CA SER A 155 20.30 16.66 1.76
C SER A 155 20.32 15.40 0.91
N ALA A 156 19.55 14.41 1.35
CA ALA A 156 19.24 13.22 0.58
C ALA A 156 17.71 13.07 0.46
N LEU A 157 17.25 12.65 -0.71
CA LEU A 157 15.85 12.35 -0.98
C LEU A 157 15.73 10.98 -1.65
N ALA A 158 14.96 10.09 -1.04
CA ALA A 158 14.58 8.81 -1.63
C ALA A 158 13.26 8.94 -2.38
N PHE A 159 13.19 8.33 -3.56
CA PHE A 159 12.00 8.30 -4.42
C PHE A 159 11.26 6.97 -4.34
#